data_AF-M3BXZ7-F1
#
_entry.id   AF-M3BXZ7-F1
#
_cell.length_a   1.000
_cell.length_b   1.000
_cell.length_c   1.000
_cell.angle_alpha   90.00
_cell.angle_beta   90.00
_cell.angle_gamma   90.00
#
_symmetry.space_group_name_H-M   'P 1'
#
loop_
_entity.id
_entity.type
_entity.pdbx_description
1 polymer ?
#
loop_
_entity_poly.entity_id
_entity_poly.type
_entity_poly.pdbx_seq_one_letter_code
_entity_poly.pdbx_strand_id
1 'polypeptide(L)' 'MIEAGAAFQPPRRRDAAGWRTLSVLLNAGIRFHTDCCDEGPGYRPRTLFEVRERMTYARRTGEPFARALVRRELP' A
#
# COMPACT_ATOMS: atom_id res chain seq x y z
N MET A 1 -16.73 -9.62 -1.80
CA MET A 1 -15.48 -9.99 -2.48
C MET A 1 -14.67 -8.71 -2.66
N ILE A 2 -13.37 -8.68 -2.33
CA ILE A 2 -12.55 -7.46 -2.50
C ILE A 2 -11.77 -7.61 -3.80
N GLU A 3 -12.05 -6.75 -4.77
CA GLU A 3 -11.25 -6.64 -5.99
C GLU A 3 -10.00 -5.82 -5.70
N ALA A 4 -8.82 -6.40 -5.89
CA ALA A 4 -7.55 -5.72 -5.61
C ALA A 4 -7.04 -4.87 -6.78
N GLY A 5 -7.68 -4.94 -7.95
CA GLY A 5 -7.29 -4.21 -9.17
C GLY A 5 -6.40 -5.03 -10.11
N ALA A 6 -6.29 -4.57 -11.37
CA ALA A 6 -5.65 -5.29 -12.48
C ALA A 6 -4.13 -5.45 -12.34
N ALA A 7 -3.44 -4.55 -11.63
CA ALA A 7 -2.00 -4.63 -11.38
C ALA A 7 -1.64 -5.47 -10.14
N PHE A 8 -2.61 -6.16 -9.54
CA PHE A 8 -2.40 -6.85 -8.28
C PHE A 8 -1.40 -8.00 -8.41
N GLN A 9 -0.28 -7.87 -7.70
CA GLN A 9 0.69 -8.95 -7.52
C GLN A 9 0.54 -9.56 -6.11
N PRO A 10 0.05 -10.81 -5.99
CA PRO A 10 -0.12 -11.44 -4.69
C PRO A 10 1.22 -11.76 -4.02
N PRO A 11 1.32 -11.63 -2.69
CA PRO A 11 2.44 -12.18 -1.93
C PRO A 11 2.54 -13.71 -2.11
N ARG A 12 3.73 -14.28 -1.84
CA ARG A 12 3.89 -15.74 -1.82
C ARG A 12 2.97 -16.35 -0.76
N ARG A 13 2.47 -17.57 -0.97
CA ARG A 13 1.52 -18.21 -0.04
C ARG A 13 1.98 -18.26 1.42
N ARG A 14 3.28 -18.45 1.66
CA ARG A 14 3.90 -18.49 3.00
C ARG A 14 4.31 -17.13 3.58
N ASP A 15 4.17 -16.05 2.81
CA ASP A 15 4.62 -14.72 3.21
C ASP A 15 3.56 -14.02 4.08
N ALA A 16 3.49 -14.41 5.35
CA ALA A 16 2.53 -13.86 6.30
C ALA A 16 2.66 -12.34 6.45
N ALA A 17 3.88 -11.78 6.35
CA ALA A 17 4.11 -10.35 6.45
C ALA A 17 3.56 -9.60 5.23
N GLY A 18 3.78 -10.13 4.03
CA GLY A 18 3.22 -9.59 2.79
C GLY A 18 1.69 -9.64 2.78
N TRP A 19 1.09 -10.73 3.27
CA TRP A 19 -0.37 -10.83 3.39
C TRP A 19 -0.96 -9.84 4.39
N ARG A 20 -0.36 -9.69 5.58
CA ARG A 20 -0.80 -8.68 6.56
C ARG A 20 -0.69 -7.27 6.02
N THR A 21 0.41 -6.97 5.31
CA THR A 21 0.62 -5.67 4.65
C THR A 21 -0.46 -5.40 3.61
N LEU A 22 -0.78 -6.38 2.77
CA LEU A 22 -1.86 -6.28 1.80
C LEU A 22 -3.21 -5.99 2.48
N SER A 23 -3.53 -6.69 3.57
CA SER A 23 -4.78 -6.46 4.30
C SER A 23 -4.90 -5.01 4.77
N VAL A 24 -3.83 -4.39 5.27
CA VAL A 24 -3.84 -2.97 5.67
C VAL A 24 -4.14 -2.07 4.49
N LEU A 25 -3.47 -2.28 3.34
CA LEU A 25 -3.66 -1.46 2.15
C LEU A 25 -5.10 -1.54 1.63
N LEU A 26 -5.65 -2.76 1.55
CA LEU A 26 -7.02 -2.97 1.07
C LEU A 26 -8.07 -2.33 1.99
N ASN A 27 -7.87 -2.42 3.31
CA ASN A 27 -8.73 -1.76 4.31
C ASN A 27 -8.63 -0.24 4.26
N ALA A 28 -7.46 0.30 3.90
CA ALA A 28 -7.28 1.74 3.66
C ALA A 28 -7.87 2.22 2.32
N GLY A 29 -8.53 1.33 1.56
CA GLY A 29 -9.15 1.65 0.27
C GLY A 29 -8.19 1.63 -0.91
N ILE A 30 -6.93 1.25 -0.72
CA ILE A 30 -5.93 1.22 -1.79
C ILE A 30 -6.21 0.04 -2.73
N ARG A 31 -6.09 0.29 -4.03
CA ARG A 31 -6.31 -0.66 -5.13
C ARG A 31 -5.18 -0.52 -6.15
N PHE A 32 -4.87 -1.60 -6.85
CA PHE A 32 -3.74 -1.70 -7.77
C PHE A 32 -4.25 -1.61 -9.21
N HIS A 33 -4.33 -0.40 -9.75
CA HIS A 33 -4.79 -0.15 -11.11
C HIS A 33 -3.62 -0.13 -12.10
N THR A 34 -3.92 -0.42 -13.36
CA THR A 34 -2.99 -0.31 -14.50
C THR A 34 -3.47 0.86 -15.35
N ASP A 35 -3.31 2.10 -14.91
CA ASP A 35 -3.71 3.24 -15.74
C ASP A 35 -2.50 3.75 -16.54
N CYS A 36 -2.73 4.09 -17.81
CA CYS A 36 -1.67 4.33 -18.81
C CYS A 36 -0.96 5.69 -18.68
N CYS A 37 -1.27 6.46 -17.64
CA CYS A 37 -0.69 7.77 -17.37
C CYS A 37 0.00 7.76 -16.00
N ASP A 38 1.23 7.25 -15.96
CA ASP A 38 2.24 7.34 -14.88
C ASP A 38 1.87 6.95 -13.42
N GLU A 39 0.61 6.66 -13.12
CA GLU A 39 0.19 5.89 -11.95
C GLU A 39 0.27 4.41 -12.31
N GLY A 40 1.52 3.91 -12.39
CA GLY A 40 1.77 2.49 -12.13
C GLY A 40 1.18 2.08 -10.77
N PRO A 41 1.36 0.85 -10.27
CA PRO A 41 0.67 0.35 -9.07
C PRO A 41 0.94 1.13 -7.75
N GLY A 42 1.60 2.28 -7.82
CA GLY A 42 2.16 3.03 -6.74
C GLY A 42 3.34 2.26 -6.18
N TYR A 43 4.22 2.96 -5.48
CA TYR A 43 5.04 2.25 -4.53
C TYR A 43 4.12 1.45 -3.59
N ARG A 44 4.39 0.17 -3.42
CA ARG A 44 3.62 -0.72 -2.56
C ARG A 44 4.49 -1.18 -1.40
N PRO A 45 4.15 -0.82 -0.15
CA PRO A 45 4.76 -1.42 1.03
C PRO A 45 4.73 -2.95 0.93
N ARG A 46 5.88 -3.57 1.15
CA ARG A 46 6.04 -5.03 1.16
C ARG A 46 6.11 -5.57 2.59
N THR A 47 6.37 -4.68 3.55
CA THR A 47 6.59 -5.04 4.95
C THR A 47 5.70 -4.21 5.90
N LEU A 48 5.46 -4.76 7.09
CA LEU A 48 4.78 -4.04 8.16
C LEU A 48 5.62 -2.86 8.69
N PHE A 49 6.94 -2.91 8.54
CA PHE A 49 7.82 -1.81 8.93
C PHE A 49 7.52 -0.57 8.07
N GLU A 50 7.52 -0.72 6.75
CA GLU A 50 7.20 0.37 5.80
C GLU A 50 5.80 0.95 6.02
N VAL A 51 4.83 0.11 6.37
CA VAL A 51 3.47 0.54 6.73
C VAL A 51 3.51 1.41 8.00
N ARG A 52 4.22 0.96 9.04
CA ARG A 52 4.30 1.69 10.32
C ARG A 52 5.00 3.03 10.16
N GLU A 53 6.07 3.11 9.36
CA GLU A 53 6.72 4.39 9.04
C GLU A 53 5.75 5.36 8.36
N ARG A 54 5.04 4.90 7.33
CA ARG A 54 4.08 5.75 6.58
C ARG A 54 2.90 6.18 7.42
N MET A 55 2.38 5.30 8.28
CA MET A 55 1.34 5.66 9.24
C MET A 55 1.85 6.67 10.27
N THR A 56 3.10 6.53 10.71
CA THR A 56 3.71 7.50 11.64
C THR A 56 3.87 8.85 10.97
N TYR A 57 4.34 8.88 9.72
CA TYR A 57 4.43 10.09 8.92
C TYR A 57 3.07 10.76 8.72
N ALA A 58 2.05 10.01 8.28
CA ALA A 58 0.67 10.51 8.16
C ALA A 58 0.16 11.17 9.44
N ARG A 59 0.41 10.54 10.60
CA ARG A 59 0.02 11.10 11.90
C ARG A 59 0.77 12.39 12.24
N ARG A 60 2.05 12.49 11.87
CA ARG A 60 2.88 13.67 12.14
C ARG A 60 2.54 14.86 11.23
N THR A 61 2.18 14.60 9.98
CA THR A 61 1.92 15.64 8.97
C THR A 61 0.43 15.96 8.80
N GLY A 62 -0.46 15.12 9.32
CA GLY A 62 -1.89 15.20 9.06
C GLY A 62 -2.29 14.70 7.67
N GLU A 63 -1.36 14.10 6.91
CA GLU A 63 -1.64 13.56 5.58
C GLU A 63 -2.58 12.34 5.69
N PRO A 64 -3.59 12.19 4.80
CA PRO A 64 -4.45 11.02 4.79
C PRO A 64 -3.64 9.73 4.64
N PHE A 65 -3.98 8.69 5.42
CA PHE A 65 -3.27 7.41 5.38
C PHE A 65 -3.21 6.80 3.97
N ALA A 66 -4.30 6.88 3.20
CA ALA A 66 -4.33 6.35 1.84
C ALA A 66 -3.23 6.96 0.94
N ARG A 67 -2.96 8.26 1.11
CA ARG A 67 -1.91 8.97 0.36
C ARG A 67 -0.52 8.65 0.89
N ALA A 68 -0.34 8.66 2.22
CA ALA A 68 0.94 8.35 2.84
C ALA A 68 1.41 6.90 2.60
N LEU A 69 0.48 5.93 2.60
CA LEU A 69 0.78 4.51 2.44
C LEU A 69 1.32 4.15 1.04
N VAL A 70 1.02 4.95 0.01
CA VAL A 70 1.52 4.73 -1.36
C VAL A 70 2.75 5.59 -1.69
N ARG A 71 3.26 6.40 -0.75
CA ARG A 71 4.46 7.21 -0.97
C ARG A 71 5.69 6.31 -1.08
N ARG A 72 6.44 6.48 -2.17
CA ARG A 72 7.73 5.80 -2.36
C ARG A 72 8.74 6.20 -1.30
N GLU A 73 8.81 7.49 -1.03
CA GLU A 73 9.76 8.07 -0.10
C GLU A 73 9.02 8.95 0.91
N LEU A 74 9.49 8.88 2.16
CA LEU A 74 9.10 9.77 3.24
C LEU A 74 10.22 10.79 3.43
N PRO A 75 9.89 12.09 3.57
CA PRO A 75 10.86 13.12 3.96
C PRO A 75 11.51 12.87 5.32
#